data_AF-A0A8B9NQS7-F1
#
_entry.id   AF-A0A8B9NQS7-F1
#
_cell.length_a   1.000
_cell.length_b   1.000
_cell.length_c   1.000
_cell.angle_alpha   90.00
_cell.angle_beta   90.00
_cell.angle_gamma   90.00
#
_symmetry.space_group_name_H-M   'P 1'
#
loop_
_entity.id
_entity.type
_entity.pdbx_description
1 polymer ?
#
loop_
_entity_poly.entity_id
_entity_poly.type
_entity_poly.pdbx_seq_one_letter_code
_entity_poly.pdbx_strand_id
1 'polypeptide(L)'
;CVRLAAWIFLLLLPGLSDGGKLLVVPMDGSHWLSMRQVVEKLTERGHEVVVVIPEVSWQMGMTQAYTVKTYPVSFTLEELDGAFHEYVHSHLKGLPFPQNALALYNSSIAVFNVFFSHCKDLFRNRELMQYLNQSDFDALLTDPISLCGAIVANYFSLPFIFFMRGFPCGLHYTATQCPNPLSYVPRLFTFNSDRMTFFQRVENALVALLELGYCNGFYAEAMKFSSEVLQRDVSLLDLLTSASIWLLRFDYVLEYVRPVMPNMIFVGGINCVQKKPLSKVRSFSPDYTFSNEIGFFQIAHKESSYDLNTAKFRNVSYSNLSKLFLIFWVFLFFNHKTPITHLNNWVT
;
A
#
# COMPACT_ATOMS: atom_id res chain seq x y z
N CYS A 1 32.33 -10.42 46.03
CA CYS A 1 32.44 -10.75 44.59
C CYS A 1 31.16 -11.40 44.04
N VAL A 2 30.82 -12.66 44.36
CA VAL A 2 29.77 -13.45 43.66
C VAL A 2 28.46 -12.71 43.36
N ARG A 3 27.81 -12.06 44.34
CA ARG A 3 26.58 -11.28 44.10
C ARG A 3 26.76 -10.14 43.08
N LEU A 4 27.88 -9.42 43.13
CA LEU A 4 28.19 -8.33 42.20
C LEU A 4 28.39 -8.87 40.77
N ALA A 5 29.08 -10.02 40.65
CA ALA A 5 29.26 -10.70 39.37
C ALA A 5 27.92 -11.17 38.78
N ALA A 6 26.99 -11.66 39.59
CA ALA A 6 25.64 -12.05 39.14
C ALA A 6 24.83 -10.86 38.61
N TRP A 7 24.87 -9.71 39.28
CA TRP A 7 24.24 -8.47 38.78
C TRP A 7 24.88 -7.98 37.48
N ILE A 8 26.21 -8.04 37.36
CA ILE A 8 26.93 -7.71 36.12
C ILE A 8 26.55 -8.70 35.00
N PHE A 9 26.36 -9.98 35.30
CA PHE A 9 25.92 -10.98 34.32
C PHE A 9 24.47 -10.73 33.86
N LEU A 10 23.57 -10.33 34.76
CA LEU A 10 22.20 -9.91 34.43
C LEU A 10 22.13 -8.64 33.57
N LEU A 11 23.15 -7.77 33.66
CA LEU A 11 23.29 -6.56 32.84
C LEU A 11 24.08 -6.77 31.53
N LEU A 12 24.75 -7.93 31.38
CA LEU A 12 25.54 -8.30 30.19
C LEU A 12 24.92 -9.43 29.38
N LEU A 13 23.92 -10.15 29.91
CA LEU A 13 22.89 -10.73 29.08
C LEU A 13 22.30 -9.57 28.25
N PRO A 14 22.30 -9.64 26.90
CA PRO A 14 21.52 -8.70 26.13
C PRO A 14 20.08 -8.90 26.59
N GLY A 15 19.50 -7.85 27.18
CA GLY A 15 18.12 -7.91 27.65
C GLY A 15 17.25 -8.41 26.52
N LEU A 16 16.44 -9.44 26.79
CA LEU A 16 15.27 -9.73 25.99
C LEU A 16 14.41 -8.46 26.09
N SER A 17 14.56 -7.58 25.12
CA SER A 17 13.75 -6.37 24.98
C SER A 17 12.33 -6.87 24.77
N ASP A 18 11.50 -6.77 25.80
CA ASP A 18 10.20 -7.44 25.82
C ASP A 18 9.38 -6.93 24.64
N GLY A 19 9.11 -7.84 23.72
CA GLY A 19 8.78 -7.49 22.34
C GLY A 19 7.31 -7.22 22.20
N GLY A 20 6.92 -5.95 22.36
CA GLY A 20 5.52 -5.51 22.36
C GLY A 20 4.68 -6.13 21.24
N LYS A 21 3.50 -6.60 21.61
CA LYS A 21 2.66 -7.51 20.83
C LYS A 21 1.85 -6.75 19.77
N LEU A 22 2.12 -7.05 18.50
CA LEU A 22 1.54 -6.33 17.36
C LEU A 22 0.46 -7.12 16.63
N LEU A 23 -0.71 -6.48 16.48
CA LEU A 23 -1.72 -6.88 15.50
C LEU A 23 -1.39 -6.24 14.16
N VAL A 24 -1.40 -7.00 13.07
CA VAL A 24 -1.17 -6.48 11.72
C VAL A 24 -2.40 -6.70 10.86
N VAL A 25 -2.92 -5.60 10.29
CA VAL A 25 -4.03 -5.60 9.33
C VAL A 25 -3.51 -5.03 8.00
N PRO A 26 -2.97 -5.87 7.10
CA PRO A 26 -2.38 -5.44 5.84
C PRO A 26 -3.40 -5.08 4.76
N MET A 27 -2.93 -4.44 3.69
CA MET A 27 -3.60 -4.45 2.38
C MET A 27 -2.85 -5.38 1.43
N ASP A 28 -3.57 -6.05 0.54
CA ASP A 28 -3.05 -7.01 -0.43
C ASP A 28 -2.21 -6.37 -1.57
N GLY A 29 -1.62 -7.22 -2.42
CA GLY A 29 -0.72 -6.80 -3.50
C GLY A 29 0.60 -6.21 -2.97
N SER A 30 1.23 -5.31 -3.71
CA SER A 30 2.54 -4.75 -3.30
C SER A 30 2.53 -3.96 -1.99
N HIS A 31 1.36 -3.56 -1.48
CA HIS A 31 1.23 -2.99 -0.14
C HIS A 31 1.70 -4.01 0.91
N TRP A 32 1.24 -5.25 0.78
CA TRP A 32 1.67 -6.36 1.61
C TRP A 32 3.15 -6.69 1.42
N LEU A 33 3.70 -6.64 0.20
CA LEU A 33 5.09 -7.04 -0.03
C LEU A 33 6.12 -6.18 0.73
N SER A 34 5.95 -4.86 0.75
CA SER A 34 6.77 -3.99 1.60
C SER A 34 6.49 -4.21 3.10
N MET A 35 5.24 -4.49 3.47
CA MET A 35 4.86 -4.67 4.87
C MET A 35 5.41 -5.98 5.44
N ARG A 36 5.38 -7.06 4.67
CA ARG A 36 5.88 -8.37 5.08
C ARG A 36 7.34 -8.33 5.49
N GLN A 37 8.18 -7.60 4.75
CA GLN A 37 9.59 -7.41 5.10
C GLN A 37 9.76 -6.68 6.45
N VAL A 38 8.91 -5.69 6.75
CA VAL A 38 8.93 -4.99 8.04
C VAL A 38 8.42 -5.90 9.16
N VAL A 39 7.34 -6.66 8.92
CA VAL A 39 6.78 -7.65 9.85
C VAL A 39 7.79 -8.75 10.19
N GLU A 40 8.44 -9.36 9.20
CA GLU A 40 9.55 -10.31 9.36
C GLU A 40 10.66 -9.71 10.25
N LYS A 41 11.03 -8.44 10.01
CA LYS A 41 12.06 -7.72 10.79
C LYS A 41 11.61 -7.19 12.16
N LEU A 42 10.32 -7.24 12.48
CA LEU A 42 9.79 -7.02 13.83
C LEU A 42 9.83 -8.32 14.63
N THR A 43 9.38 -9.46 14.08
CA THR A 43 9.47 -10.75 14.78
C THR A 43 10.92 -11.17 15.02
N GLU A 44 11.84 -10.93 14.07
CA GLU A 44 13.29 -11.11 14.28
C GLU A 44 13.87 -10.29 15.44
N ARG A 45 13.19 -9.21 15.88
CA ARG A 45 13.58 -8.37 17.03
C ARG A 45 12.90 -8.77 18.33
N GLY A 46 12.09 -9.84 18.33
CA GLY A 46 11.44 -10.40 19.51
C GLY A 46 9.98 -10.00 19.69
N HIS A 47 9.38 -9.19 18.80
CA HIS A 47 7.96 -8.85 18.87
C HIS A 47 7.07 -10.08 18.65
N GLU A 48 6.06 -10.30 19.49
CA GLU A 48 4.97 -11.22 19.15
C GLU A 48 4.10 -10.56 18.07
N VAL A 49 4.04 -11.14 16.86
CA VAL A 49 3.27 -10.57 15.75
C VAL A 49 2.18 -11.53 15.27
N VAL A 50 0.94 -11.00 15.18
CA VAL A 50 -0.23 -11.69 14.64
C VAL A 50 -0.73 -10.93 13.41
N VAL A 51 -0.64 -11.54 12.23
CA VAL A 51 -1.16 -10.96 10.98
C VAL A 51 -2.52 -11.56 10.67
N VAL A 52 -3.52 -10.69 10.47
CA VAL A 52 -4.90 -11.05 10.11
C VAL A 52 -5.09 -10.85 8.60
N ILE A 53 -5.44 -11.91 7.88
CA ILE A 53 -5.53 -11.90 6.40
C ILE A 53 -6.84 -12.55 5.92
N PRO A 54 -7.42 -12.10 4.79
CA PRO A 54 -8.51 -12.83 4.14
C PRO A 54 -8.00 -14.16 3.56
N GLU A 55 -8.87 -15.17 3.50
CA GLU A 55 -8.56 -16.47 2.88
C GLU A 55 -8.33 -16.38 1.36
N VAL A 56 -9.00 -15.41 0.71
CA VAL A 56 -8.77 -15.06 -0.70
C VAL A 56 -7.87 -13.83 -0.75
N SER A 57 -6.68 -13.99 -1.34
CA SER A 57 -5.73 -12.90 -1.58
C SER A 57 -4.86 -13.18 -2.81
N TRP A 58 -4.24 -12.14 -3.33
CA TRP A 58 -3.20 -12.19 -4.35
C TRP A 58 -1.86 -12.68 -3.78
N GLN A 59 -1.40 -12.11 -2.66
CA GLN A 59 -0.01 -12.26 -2.21
C GLN A 59 0.15 -12.58 -0.71
N MET A 60 -0.93 -12.74 0.04
CA MET A 60 -0.89 -13.17 1.44
C MET A 60 -0.92 -14.70 1.56
N GLY A 61 -0.57 -15.22 2.74
CA GLY A 61 -0.58 -16.65 2.99
C GLY A 61 0.16 -17.05 4.27
N MET A 62 0.08 -18.34 4.60
CA MET A 62 0.70 -18.90 5.80
C MET A 62 2.23 -18.88 5.73
N THR A 63 2.86 -18.59 6.87
CA THR A 63 4.31 -18.63 7.07
C THR A 63 4.65 -19.24 8.44
N GLN A 64 5.93 -19.50 8.68
CA GLN A 64 6.47 -19.87 10.00
C GLN A 64 7.14 -18.69 10.72
N ALA A 65 7.26 -17.52 10.07
CA ALA A 65 7.98 -16.36 10.59
C ALA A 65 7.18 -15.51 11.63
N TYR A 66 5.87 -15.73 11.75
CA TYR A 66 4.94 -15.04 12.67
C TYR A 66 3.59 -15.75 12.66
N THR A 67 2.70 -15.44 13.60
CA THR A 67 1.36 -16.03 13.64
C THR A 67 0.49 -15.42 12.54
N VAL A 68 -0.20 -16.27 11.77
CA VAL A 68 -1.20 -15.86 10.77
C VAL A 68 -2.57 -16.33 11.21
N LYS A 69 -3.57 -15.45 11.09
CA LYS A 69 -5.00 -15.74 11.29
C LYS A 69 -5.75 -15.44 10.01
N THR A 70 -6.50 -16.42 9.51
CA THR A 70 -7.33 -16.28 8.31
C THR A 70 -8.79 -16.06 8.66
N TYR A 71 -9.56 -15.49 7.73
CA TYR A 71 -11.02 -15.46 7.79
C TYR A 71 -11.65 -15.59 6.39
N PRO A 72 -12.82 -16.23 6.28
CA PRO A 72 -13.54 -16.34 5.01
C PRO A 72 -14.06 -14.97 4.57
N VAL A 73 -14.12 -14.75 3.25
CA VAL A 73 -14.60 -13.51 2.62
C VAL A 73 -15.68 -13.80 1.58
N SER A 74 -16.52 -12.80 1.28
CA SER A 74 -17.66 -12.95 0.38
C SER A 74 -17.32 -12.80 -1.12
N PHE A 75 -16.04 -12.80 -1.50
CA PHE A 75 -15.57 -12.63 -2.88
C PHE A 75 -14.58 -13.72 -3.29
N THR A 76 -14.56 -14.03 -4.57
CA THR A 76 -13.59 -14.94 -5.20
C THR A 76 -12.35 -14.19 -5.71
N LEU A 77 -11.28 -14.94 -6.02
CA LEU A 77 -10.07 -14.35 -6.61
C LEU A 77 -10.35 -13.78 -8.02
N GLU A 78 -11.31 -14.34 -8.75
CA GLU A 78 -11.72 -13.86 -10.07
C GLU A 78 -12.45 -12.52 -10.00
N GLU A 79 -13.32 -12.31 -9.01
CA GLU A 79 -13.97 -11.01 -8.76
C GLU A 79 -12.96 -9.94 -8.32
N LEU A 80 -12.00 -10.30 -7.46
CA LEU A 80 -10.92 -9.41 -7.03
C LEU A 80 -9.99 -9.03 -8.20
N ASP A 81 -9.56 -10.02 -8.99
CA ASP A 81 -8.81 -9.79 -10.23
C ASP A 81 -9.63 -8.89 -11.19
N GLY A 82 -10.90 -9.20 -11.44
CA GLY A 82 -11.77 -8.50 -12.40
C GLY A 82 -12.02 -7.04 -12.03
N ALA A 83 -12.30 -6.76 -10.76
CA ALA A 83 -12.45 -5.39 -10.26
C ALA A 83 -11.15 -4.56 -10.46
N PHE A 84 -9.99 -5.18 -10.26
CA PHE A 84 -8.71 -4.53 -10.50
C PHE A 84 -8.39 -4.35 -11.99
N HIS A 85 -8.72 -5.34 -12.84
CA HIS A 85 -8.55 -5.22 -14.29
C HIS A 85 -9.41 -4.09 -14.87
N GLU A 86 -10.66 -3.91 -14.43
CA GLU A 86 -11.48 -2.78 -14.89
C GLU A 86 -10.96 -1.43 -14.37
N TYR A 87 -10.46 -1.35 -13.13
CA TYR A 87 -9.78 -0.16 -12.61
C TYR A 87 -8.59 0.25 -13.49
N VAL A 88 -7.70 -0.70 -13.82
CA VAL A 88 -6.56 -0.46 -14.71
C VAL A 88 -7.02 -0.14 -16.13
N HIS A 89 -7.99 -0.88 -16.68
CA HIS A 89 -8.52 -0.65 -18.02
C HIS A 89 -9.08 0.77 -18.15
N SER A 90 -9.94 1.20 -17.23
CA SER A 90 -10.50 2.57 -17.19
C SER A 90 -9.40 3.64 -17.16
N HIS A 91 -8.29 3.43 -16.43
CA HIS A 91 -7.16 4.37 -16.42
C HIS A 91 -6.33 4.39 -17.72
N LEU A 92 -6.20 3.24 -18.40
CA LEU A 92 -5.48 3.13 -19.67
C LEU A 92 -6.31 3.57 -20.90
N LYS A 93 -7.65 3.58 -20.79
CA LYS A 93 -8.60 3.83 -21.89
C LYS A 93 -8.49 5.21 -22.52
N GLY A 94 -8.09 6.23 -21.76
CA GLY A 94 -7.78 7.57 -22.28
C GLY A 94 -8.95 8.27 -22.99
N LEU A 95 -10.14 8.25 -22.38
CA LEU A 95 -11.34 8.89 -22.92
C LEU A 95 -11.21 10.44 -22.99
N PRO A 96 -12.07 11.14 -23.74
CA PRO A 96 -12.16 12.60 -23.68
C PRO A 96 -12.79 13.09 -22.37
N PHE A 97 -12.52 14.35 -22.00
CA PHE A 97 -13.27 15.05 -20.94
C PHE A 97 -14.71 15.35 -21.40
N PRO A 98 -15.75 15.26 -20.54
CA PRO A 98 -15.71 14.87 -19.13
C PRO A 98 -15.81 13.34 -18.89
N GLN A 99 -16.05 12.55 -19.94
CA GLN A 99 -16.30 11.10 -19.86
C GLN A 99 -15.17 10.35 -19.11
N ASN A 100 -13.91 10.73 -19.34
CA ASN A 100 -12.76 10.17 -18.64
C ASN A 100 -12.83 10.39 -17.12
N ALA A 101 -13.10 11.63 -16.67
CA ALA A 101 -13.15 11.94 -15.25
C ALA A 101 -14.23 11.12 -14.52
N LEU A 102 -15.38 10.91 -15.17
CA LEU A 102 -16.46 10.07 -14.66
C LEU A 102 -16.08 8.58 -14.64
N ALA A 103 -15.42 8.08 -15.69
CA ALA A 103 -14.94 6.70 -15.74
C ALA A 103 -13.88 6.39 -14.67
N LEU A 104 -12.89 7.28 -14.49
CA LEU A 104 -11.87 7.16 -13.45
C LEU A 104 -12.48 7.25 -12.04
N TYR A 105 -13.46 8.13 -11.82
CA TYR A 105 -14.17 8.24 -10.55
C TYR A 105 -14.95 6.95 -10.21
N ASN A 106 -15.79 6.48 -11.14
CA ASN A 106 -16.65 5.31 -10.93
C ASN A 106 -15.82 4.02 -10.73
N SER A 107 -14.78 3.81 -11.54
CA SER A 107 -13.88 2.66 -11.39
C SER A 107 -13.06 2.71 -10.10
N SER A 108 -12.65 3.90 -9.65
CA SER A 108 -12.00 4.07 -8.35
C SER A 108 -12.94 3.74 -7.18
N ILE A 109 -14.19 4.21 -7.21
CA ILE A 109 -15.18 3.84 -6.18
C ILE A 109 -15.43 2.31 -6.18
N ALA A 110 -15.57 1.70 -7.36
CA ALA A 110 -15.78 0.26 -7.48
C ALA A 110 -14.64 -0.54 -6.85
N VAL A 111 -13.37 -0.23 -7.18
CA VAL A 111 -12.23 -0.96 -6.63
C VAL A 111 -12.03 -0.70 -5.14
N PHE A 112 -12.24 0.53 -4.65
CA PHE A 112 -12.17 0.83 -3.21
C PHE A 112 -13.26 0.12 -2.40
N ASN A 113 -14.48 -0.02 -2.95
CA ASN A 113 -15.53 -0.81 -2.30
C ASN A 113 -15.19 -2.31 -2.24
N VAL A 114 -14.57 -2.87 -3.28
CA VAL A 114 -14.06 -4.26 -3.25
C VAL A 114 -12.92 -4.39 -2.24
N PHE A 115 -11.95 -3.48 -2.25
CA PHE A 115 -10.86 -3.41 -1.27
C PHE A 115 -11.31 -3.15 0.16
N PHE A 116 -12.54 -2.66 0.37
CA PHE A 116 -13.14 -2.53 1.69
C PHE A 116 -13.98 -3.76 2.12
N SER A 117 -14.52 -4.53 1.17
CA SER A 117 -15.45 -5.65 1.45
C SER A 117 -14.92 -6.65 2.49
N HIS A 118 -13.65 -7.03 2.40
CA HIS A 118 -12.97 -7.93 3.34
C HIS A 118 -13.06 -7.48 4.81
N CYS A 119 -13.17 -6.17 5.07
CA CYS A 119 -13.30 -5.67 6.43
C CYS A 119 -14.64 -6.03 7.06
N LYS A 120 -15.72 -6.01 6.27
CA LYS A 120 -17.04 -6.43 6.73
C LYS A 120 -17.06 -7.91 7.10
N ASP A 121 -16.30 -8.72 6.37
CA ASP A 121 -16.17 -10.16 6.62
C ASP A 121 -15.31 -10.48 7.84
N LEU A 122 -14.23 -9.71 8.08
CA LEU A 122 -13.48 -9.76 9.33
C LEU A 122 -14.40 -9.51 10.54
N PHE A 123 -15.19 -8.44 10.50
CA PHE A 123 -16.14 -8.10 11.57
C PHE A 123 -17.34 -9.07 11.68
N ARG A 124 -17.67 -9.81 10.60
CA ARG A 124 -18.65 -10.92 10.65
C ARG A 124 -18.07 -12.16 11.34
N ASN A 125 -16.75 -12.39 11.26
CA ASN A 125 -16.09 -13.50 11.94
C ASN A 125 -15.96 -13.25 13.45
N ARG A 126 -17.04 -13.56 14.19
CA ARG A 126 -17.13 -13.38 15.65
C ARG A 126 -16.05 -14.13 16.42
N GLU A 127 -15.64 -15.32 15.97
CA GLU A 127 -14.60 -16.11 16.64
C GLU A 127 -13.24 -15.40 16.55
N LEU A 128 -12.87 -14.92 15.36
CA LEU A 128 -11.64 -14.17 15.16
C LEU A 128 -11.68 -12.82 15.91
N MET A 129 -12.79 -12.07 15.81
CA MET A 129 -12.94 -10.81 16.54
C MET A 129 -12.86 -10.99 18.06
N GLN A 130 -13.43 -12.07 18.61
CA GLN A 130 -13.31 -12.40 20.02
C GLN A 130 -11.86 -12.79 20.39
N TYR A 131 -11.19 -13.60 19.57
CA TYR A 131 -9.77 -13.93 19.77
C TYR A 131 -8.90 -12.66 19.80
N LEU A 132 -9.11 -11.73 18.86
CA LEU A 132 -8.35 -10.48 18.80
C LEU A 132 -8.58 -9.60 20.04
N ASN A 133 -9.83 -9.50 20.51
CA ASN A 133 -10.19 -8.80 21.74
C ASN A 133 -9.59 -9.43 23.02
N GLN A 134 -9.25 -10.71 22.98
CA GLN A 134 -8.70 -11.47 24.11
C GLN A 134 -7.19 -11.71 24.00
N SER A 135 -6.52 -11.08 23.04
CA SER A 135 -5.09 -11.31 22.76
C SER A 135 -4.13 -10.28 23.37
N ASP A 136 -4.65 -9.22 24.01
CA ASP A 136 -3.89 -8.17 24.70
C ASP A 136 -2.74 -7.57 23.85
N PHE A 137 -3.10 -6.98 22.70
CA PHE A 137 -2.15 -6.31 21.81
C PHE A 137 -1.71 -4.95 22.36
N ASP A 138 -0.41 -4.63 22.23
CA ASP A 138 0.14 -3.31 22.58
C ASP A 138 -0.15 -2.26 21.51
N ALA A 139 -0.16 -2.66 20.23
CA ALA A 139 -0.40 -1.75 19.10
C ALA A 139 -0.86 -2.49 17.83
N LEU A 140 -1.42 -1.72 16.88
CA LEU A 140 -1.84 -2.21 15.56
C LEU A 140 -1.02 -1.56 14.42
N LEU A 141 -0.48 -2.36 13.51
CA LEU A 141 0.20 -1.92 12.28
C LEU A 141 -0.70 -2.18 11.06
N THR A 142 -0.96 -1.15 10.24
CA THR A 142 -1.90 -1.28 9.10
C THR A 142 -1.47 -0.48 7.88
N ASP A 143 -1.77 -1.01 6.69
CA ASP A 143 -1.78 -0.16 5.49
C ASP A 143 -3.13 0.57 5.43
N PRO A 144 -3.15 1.91 5.29
CA PRO A 144 -4.37 2.70 5.37
C PRO A 144 -5.37 2.53 4.23
N ILE A 145 -5.00 1.99 3.05
CA ILE A 145 -5.77 2.26 1.83
C ILE A 145 -7.21 1.71 1.85
N SER A 146 -7.46 0.61 2.56
CA SER A 146 -8.82 0.08 2.80
C SER A 146 -9.45 0.57 4.12
N LEU A 147 -8.73 1.37 4.92
CA LEU A 147 -9.07 1.84 6.27
C LEU A 147 -9.36 0.74 7.32
N CYS A 148 -9.36 -0.54 6.95
CA CYS A 148 -9.86 -1.60 7.84
C CYS A 148 -9.11 -1.65 9.18
N GLY A 149 -7.77 -1.62 9.17
CA GLY A 149 -6.99 -1.63 10.40
C GLY A 149 -7.20 -0.39 11.28
N ALA A 150 -7.58 0.76 10.71
CA ALA A 150 -7.93 1.94 11.51
C ALA A 150 -9.28 1.76 12.22
N ILE A 151 -10.26 1.10 11.57
CA ILE A 151 -11.55 0.74 12.18
C ILE A 151 -11.33 -0.32 13.28
N VAL A 152 -10.52 -1.35 13.01
CA VAL A 152 -10.15 -2.40 13.99
C VAL A 152 -9.41 -1.78 15.19
N ALA A 153 -8.47 -0.87 14.97
CA ALA A 153 -7.76 -0.17 16.05
C ALA A 153 -8.71 0.67 16.90
N ASN A 154 -9.60 1.44 16.28
CA ASN A 154 -10.62 2.23 17.00
C ASN A 154 -11.59 1.33 17.78
N TYR A 155 -11.97 0.17 17.22
CA TYR A 155 -12.90 -0.77 17.87
C TYR A 155 -12.30 -1.41 19.12
N PHE A 156 -11.03 -1.81 19.07
CA PHE A 156 -10.30 -2.34 20.22
C PHE A 156 -9.61 -1.26 21.08
N SER A 157 -9.77 0.03 20.76
CA SER A 157 -9.09 1.16 21.41
C SER A 157 -7.55 1.06 21.45
N LEU A 158 -6.95 0.42 20.44
CA LEU A 158 -5.50 0.23 20.32
C LEU A 158 -4.81 1.48 19.73
N PRO A 159 -3.61 1.86 20.20
CA PRO A 159 -2.76 2.78 19.46
C PRO A 159 -2.30 2.11 18.16
N PHE A 160 -2.17 2.87 17.08
CA PHE A 160 -1.91 2.29 15.77
C PHE A 160 -0.98 3.11 14.88
N ILE A 161 -0.33 2.38 13.97
CA ILE A 161 0.72 2.85 13.09
C ILE A 161 0.27 2.62 11.65
N PHE A 162 0.18 3.70 10.87
CA PHE A 162 0.02 3.59 9.42
C PHE A 162 1.37 3.30 8.76
N PHE A 163 1.40 2.35 7.84
CA PHE A 163 2.57 2.03 7.03
C PHE A 163 2.21 2.16 5.55
N MET A 164 2.64 3.26 4.90
CA MET A 164 1.97 3.76 3.70
C MET A 164 2.88 4.58 2.77
N ARG A 165 2.59 4.62 1.47
CA ARG A 165 3.28 5.56 0.56
C ARG A 165 2.56 6.91 0.44
N GLY A 166 1.22 6.91 0.39
CA GLY A 166 0.43 8.11 0.21
C GLY A 166 -1.07 7.80 0.29
N PHE A 167 -1.86 8.77 0.74
CA PHE A 167 -3.32 8.73 0.62
C PHE A 167 -3.77 9.47 -0.65
N PRO A 168 -4.85 9.02 -1.33
CA PRO A 168 -5.65 9.86 -2.22
C PRO A 168 -5.95 11.23 -1.60
N CYS A 169 -5.99 12.27 -2.43
CA CYS A 169 -6.19 13.66 -2.04
C CYS A 169 -5.23 14.22 -0.96
N GLY A 170 -4.15 13.51 -0.62
CA GLY A 170 -3.16 13.95 0.36
C GLY A 170 -3.67 13.89 1.82
N LEU A 171 -4.69 13.08 2.12
CA LEU A 171 -5.35 13.02 3.44
C LEU A 171 -4.39 12.85 4.63
N HIS A 172 -3.29 12.12 4.45
CA HIS A 172 -2.20 12.01 5.44
C HIS A 172 -1.64 13.34 5.94
N TYR A 173 -1.51 14.35 5.08
CA TYR A 173 -1.09 15.69 5.50
C TYR A 173 -2.25 16.44 6.18
N THR A 174 -3.49 16.28 5.70
CA THR A 174 -4.68 16.90 6.31
C THR A 174 -4.92 16.39 7.74
N ALA A 175 -4.86 15.07 7.94
CA ALA A 175 -5.08 14.42 9.23
C ALA A 175 -3.96 14.69 10.25
N THR A 176 -2.72 14.86 9.80
CA THR A 176 -1.60 15.31 10.65
C THR A 176 -1.49 16.84 10.75
N GLN A 177 -2.41 17.59 10.13
CA GLN A 177 -2.41 19.06 10.08
C GLN A 177 -1.12 19.68 9.49
N CYS A 178 -0.39 18.90 8.68
CA CYS A 178 0.83 19.35 8.00
C CYS A 178 0.52 20.36 6.89
N PRO A 179 1.25 21.48 6.79
CA PRO A 179 1.09 22.42 5.69
C PRO A 179 1.31 21.77 4.33
N ASN A 180 0.37 21.95 3.41
CA ASN A 180 0.40 21.37 2.07
C ASN A 180 0.18 22.45 0.98
N PRO A 181 1.14 23.40 0.78
CA PRO A 181 0.82 24.67 0.15
C PRO A 181 0.68 24.59 -1.37
N LEU A 182 -0.53 24.85 -1.86
CA LEU A 182 -0.94 24.77 -3.26
C LEU A 182 -0.19 25.71 -4.22
N SER A 183 0.63 26.62 -3.68
CA SER A 183 1.46 27.55 -4.45
C SER A 183 2.76 26.92 -4.97
N TYR A 184 3.25 25.84 -4.34
CA TYR A 184 4.49 25.16 -4.75
C TYR A 184 4.46 23.63 -4.55
N VAL A 185 3.44 23.06 -3.91
CA VAL A 185 3.22 21.61 -3.88
C VAL A 185 2.20 21.26 -4.97
N PRO A 186 2.59 20.59 -6.06
CA PRO A 186 1.66 20.20 -7.11
C PRO A 186 0.73 19.08 -6.63
N ARG A 187 -0.54 19.14 -7.07
CA ARG A 187 -1.57 18.12 -6.86
C ARG A 187 -1.39 16.97 -7.83
N LEU A 188 -1.88 15.80 -7.45
CA LEU A 188 -1.79 14.59 -8.25
C LEU A 188 -2.43 14.81 -9.64
N PHE A 189 -1.86 14.19 -10.67
CA PHE A 189 -2.30 14.29 -12.07
C PHE A 189 -2.27 15.70 -12.73
N THR A 190 -1.83 16.75 -12.04
CA THR A 190 -1.52 18.05 -12.70
C THR A 190 -0.23 18.00 -13.53
N PHE A 191 0.69 17.10 -13.19
CA PHE A 191 2.06 17.00 -13.76
C PHE A 191 2.91 18.28 -13.60
N ASN A 192 2.48 19.20 -12.73
CA ASN A 192 3.24 20.38 -12.34
C ASN A 192 4.44 20.02 -11.43
N SER A 193 5.40 20.94 -11.33
CA SER A 193 6.56 20.85 -10.43
C SER A 193 6.45 21.82 -9.24
N ASP A 194 7.51 22.00 -8.46
CA ASP A 194 7.64 23.06 -7.46
C ASP A 194 7.58 24.47 -8.09
N ARG A 195 7.98 24.59 -9.36
CA ARG A 195 8.13 25.86 -10.10
C ARG A 195 6.92 26.17 -10.97
N MET A 196 5.74 26.24 -10.36
CA MET A 196 4.51 26.61 -11.04
C MET A 196 4.45 28.11 -11.40
N THR A 197 4.02 28.42 -12.63
CA THR A 197 3.54 29.75 -13.06
C THR A 197 2.23 30.13 -12.34
N PHE A 198 1.75 31.37 -12.52
CA PHE A 198 0.46 31.80 -11.96
C PHE A 198 -0.71 30.89 -12.38
N PHE A 199 -0.84 30.59 -13.68
CA PHE A 199 -1.95 29.75 -14.18
C PHE A 199 -1.86 28.30 -13.68
N GLN A 200 -0.65 27.74 -13.57
CA GLN A 200 -0.46 26.42 -12.96
C GLN A 200 -0.85 26.43 -11.47
N ARG A 201 -0.58 27.50 -10.71
CA ARG A 201 -1.05 27.63 -9.32
C ARG A 201 -2.59 27.72 -9.23
N VAL A 202 -3.23 28.37 -10.20
CA VAL A 202 -4.71 28.43 -10.29
C VAL A 202 -5.29 27.05 -10.61
N GLU A 203 -4.76 26.34 -11.60
CA GLU A 203 -5.09 24.93 -11.90
C GLU A 203 -4.92 24.05 -10.65
N ASN A 204 -3.77 24.16 -9.98
CA ASN A 204 -3.42 23.39 -8.80
C ASN A 204 -4.39 23.63 -7.63
N ALA A 205 -4.86 24.88 -7.46
CA ALA A 205 -5.87 25.24 -6.48
C ALA A 205 -7.27 24.71 -6.86
N LEU A 206 -7.65 24.75 -8.15
CA LEU A 206 -8.92 24.19 -8.62
C LEU A 206 -8.98 22.66 -8.44
N VAL A 207 -7.89 21.93 -8.73
CA VAL A 207 -7.79 20.49 -8.46
C VAL A 207 -7.94 20.20 -6.97
N ALA A 208 -7.25 20.96 -6.10
CA ALA A 208 -7.35 20.79 -4.65
C ALA A 208 -8.77 21.02 -4.09
N LEU A 209 -9.55 21.94 -4.69
CA LEU A 209 -10.94 22.16 -4.32
C LEU A 209 -11.86 21.01 -4.77
N LEU A 210 -11.62 20.45 -5.95
CA LEU A 210 -12.38 19.30 -6.47
C LEU A 210 -12.08 18.00 -5.71
N GLU A 211 -10.83 17.81 -5.28
CA GLU A 211 -10.37 16.67 -4.48
C GLU A 211 -11.17 16.47 -3.18
N LEU A 212 -11.65 17.56 -2.55
CA LEU A 212 -12.47 17.52 -1.33
C LEU A 212 -13.83 16.82 -1.53
N GLY A 213 -14.42 16.90 -2.74
CA GLY A 213 -15.62 16.14 -3.07
C GLY A 213 -15.29 14.74 -3.59
N TYR A 214 -14.26 14.65 -4.45
CA TYR A 214 -13.86 13.44 -5.16
C TYR A 214 -13.43 12.30 -4.22
N CYS A 215 -12.57 12.56 -3.22
CA CYS A 215 -12.11 11.48 -2.34
C CYS A 215 -13.14 10.98 -1.32
N ASN A 216 -14.23 11.70 -1.07
CA ASN A 216 -15.29 11.22 -0.16
C ASN A 216 -15.97 9.97 -0.73
N GLY A 217 -16.12 9.87 -2.06
CA GLY A 217 -16.71 8.69 -2.71
C GLY A 217 -15.92 7.40 -2.49
N PHE A 218 -14.60 7.47 -2.35
CA PHE A 218 -13.73 6.31 -2.17
C PHE A 218 -13.87 5.67 -0.78
N TYR A 219 -14.26 6.47 0.22
CA TYR A 219 -14.30 6.05 1.62
C TYR A 219 -15.72 6.04 2.21
N ALA A 220 -16.75 6.46 1.45
CA ALA A 220 -18.12 6.57 1.91
C ALA A 220 -18.66 5.29 2.59
N GLU A 221 -18.46 4.12 1.97
CA GLU A 221 -18.93 2.84 2.54
C GLU A 221 -18.10 2.41 3.77
N ALA A 222 -16.82 2.79 3.83
CA ALA A 222 -15.97 2.59 5.00
C ALA A 222 -16.38 3.50 6.17
N MET A 223 -16.76 4.76 5.90
CA MET A 223 -17.25 5.68 6.92
C MET A 223 -18.57 5.20 7.51
N LYS A 224 -19.54 4.87 6.65
CA LYS A 224 -20.84 4.31 7.05
C LYS A 224 -20.65 3.08 7.95
N PHE A 225 -19.86 2.11 7.51
CA PHE A 225 -19.59 0.91 8.29
C PHE A 225 -18.82 1.21 9.60
N SER A 226 -17.91 2.19 9.60
CA SER A 226 -17.21 2.59 10.82
C SER A 226 -18.17 3.19 11.86
N SER A 227 -19.16 3.99 11.45
CA SER A 227 -20.19 4.51 12.35
C SER A 227 -21.11 3.39 12.88
N GLU A 228 -21.48 2.44 12.02
CA GLU A 228 -22.26 1.24 12.39
C GLU A 228 -21.50 0.37 13.42
N VAL A 229 -20.19 0.16 13.24
CA VAL A 229 -19.35 -0.67 14.13
C VAL A 229 -18.97 0.03 15.42
N LEU A 230 -18.64 1.32 15.36
CA LEU A 230 -18.17 2.12 16.51
C LEU A 230 -19.32 2.78 17.28
N GLN A 231 -20.57 2.60 16.84
CA GLN A 231 -21.81 3.05 17.50
C GLN A 231 -21.84 4.56 17.81
N ARG A 232 -21.22 5.36 16.93
CA ARG A 232 -21.13 6.82 16.98
C ARG A 232 -20.96 7.37 15.57
N ASP A 233 -21.17 8.67 15.36
CA ASP A 233 -20.73 9.31 14.12
C ASP A 233 -19.21 9.36 14.05
N VAL A 234 -18.68 9.08 12.85
CA VAL A 234 -17.24 8.99 12.56
C VAL A 234 -16.97 9.65 11.21
N SER A 235 -16.13 10.67 11.18
CA SER A 235 -15.61 11.23 9.93
C SER A 235 -14.30 10.56 9.51
N LEU A 236 -13.95 10.73 8.23
CA LEU A 236 -12.68 10.25 7.69
C LEU A 236 -11.48 10.86 8.41
N LEU A 237 -11.57 12.11 8.87
CA LEU A 237 -10.48 12.71 9.62
C LEU A 237 -10.36 12.13 11.03
N ASP A 238 -11.45 11.77 11.72
CA ASP A 238 -11.37 11.19 13.08
C ASP A 238 -10.61 9.86 13.10
N LEU A 239 -10.86 8.99 12.12
CA LEU A 239 -10.13 7.72 11.97
C LEU A 239 -8.65 7.92 11.61
N LEU A 240 -8.31 9.00 10.89
CA LEU A 240 -6.94 9.26 10.48
C LEU A 240 -6.13 10.03 11.53
N THR A 241 -6.71 11.06 12.16
CA THR A 241 -6.05 11.86 13.21
C THR A 241 -5.69 11.01 14.43
N SER A 242 -6.41 9.91 14.66
CA SER A 242 -6.16 8.98 15.77
C SER A 242 -4.89 8.13 15.60
N ALA A 243 -4.24 8.15 14.43
CA ALA A 243 -3.04 7.37 14.17
C ALA A 243 -1.81 7.91 14.93
N SER A 244 -1.22 7.06 15.76
CA SER A 244 -0.11 7.42 16.65
C SER A 244 1.18 7.72 15.87
N ILE A 245 1.51 6.89 14.87
CA ILE A 245 2.72 7.02 14.03
C ILE A 245 2.37 6.79 12.55
N TRP A 246 3.06 7.51 11.67
CA TRP A 246 2.94 7.42 10.22
C TRP A 246 4.28 7.01 9.61
N LEU A 247 4.46 5.73 9.31
CA LEU A 247 5.63 5.20 8.61
C LEU A 247 5.46 5.39 7.09
N LEU A 248 6.19 6.36 6.54
CA LEU A 248 6.09 6.79 5.15
C LEU A 248 7.07 6.00 4.27
N ARG A 249 6.57 5.17 3.34
CA ARG A 249 7.31 4.25 2.46
C ARG A 249 8.10 4.92 1.32
N PHE A 250 8.69 6.07 1.60
CA PHE A 250 9.49 6.87 0.67
C PHE A 250 10.54 7.69 1.44
N ASP A 251 11.53 8.21 0.72
CA ASP A 251 12.54 9.11 1.27
C ASP A 251 12.14 10.58 1.05
N TYR A 252 12.42 11.46 2.00
CA TYR A 252 12.08 12.89 1.91
C TYR A 252 12.75 13.60 0.72
N VAL A 253 13.87 13.08 0.21
CA VAL A 253 14.57 13.57 -1.00
C VAL A 253 13.72 13.38 -2.27
N LEU A 254 12.72 12.48 -2.24
CA LEU A 254 11.81 12.23 -3.36
C LEU A 254 10.50 13.04 -3.28
N GLU A 255 10.37 13.96 -2.32
CA GLU A 255 9.15 14.70 -2.04
C GLU A 255 9.31 16.23 -2.09
N TYR A 256 8.18 16.92 -2.25
CA TYR A 256 8.14 18.38 -2.24
C TYR A 256 8.32 18.94 -0.83
N VAL A 257 9.24 19.90 -0.69
CA VAL A 257 9.69 20.49 0.58
C VAL A 257 8.53 21.10 1.38
N ARG A 258 8.08 20.42 2.42
CA ARG A 258 7.00 20.86 3.31
C ARG A 258 7.27 20.43 4.76
N PRO A 259 6.81 21.18 5.77
CA PRO A 259 6.88 20.73 7.17
C PRO A 259 6.05 19.46 7.37
N VAL A 260 6.54 18.56 8.23
CA VAL A 260 5.81 17.36 8.66
C VAL A 260 5.83 17.24 10.19
N MET A 261 4.85 16.54 10.76
CA MET A 261 4.77 16.31 12.21
C MET A 261 5.84 15.30 12.67
N PRO A 262 6.32 15.37 13.93
CA PRO A 262 7.37 14.47 14.44
C PRO A 262 7.00 12.98 14.45
N ASN A 263 5.72 12.64 14.37
CA ASN A 263 5.26 11.25 14.26
C ASN A 263 5.16 10.74 12.80
N MET A 264 5.52 11.57 11.81
CA MET A 264 5.69 11.15 10.41
C MET A 264 7.16 10.77 10.16
N ILE A 265 7.42 9.47 10.00
CA ILE A 265 8.76 8.90 9.93
C ILE A 265 8.99 8.35 8.53
N PHE A 266 9.94 8.92 7.80
CA PHE A 266 10.33 8.45 6.47
C PHE A 266 11.13 7.16 6.56
N VAL A 267 10.59 6.09 5.99
CA VAL A 267 11.20 4.75 5.88
C VAL A 267 11.46 4.42 4.41
N GLY A 268 12.17 5.32 3.74
CA GLY A 268 12.71 5.11 2.40
C GLY A 268 13.71 3.96 2.33
N GLY A 269 13.94 3.42 1.13
CA GLY A 269 14.96 2.39 0.89
C GLY A 269 14.69 0.99 1.45
N ILE A 270 13.64 0.77 2.26
CA ILE A 270 13.35 -0.53 2.91
C ILE A 270 13.23 -1.73 1.95
N ASN A 271 12.80 -1.52 0.70
CA ASN A 271 12.69 -2.57 -0.31
C ASN A 271 14.04 -2.91 -1.01
N CYS A 272 15.12 -2.18 -0.70
CA CYS A 272 16.42 -2.35 -1.37
C CYS A 272 17.20 -3.54 -0.82
N VAL A 273 17.04 -4.70 -1.44
CA VAL A 273 17.86 -5.89 -1.15
C VAL A 273 19.32 -5.71 -1.60
N GLN A 274 20.25 -6.39 -0.93
CA GLN A 274 21.66 -6.43 -1.32
C GLN A 274 21.80 -6.97 -2.76
N LYS A 275 22.59 -6.29 -3.60
CA LYS A 275 22.77 -6.60 -5.02
C LYS A 275 23.26 -8.03 -5.23
N LYS A 276 22.36 -8.93 -5.62
CA LYS A 276 22.71 -10.26 -6.14
C LYS A 276 23.45 -10.12 -7.48
N PRO A 277 24.43 -10.99 -7.79
CA PRO A 277 24.99 -11.04 -9.13
C PRO A 277 23.90 -11.48 -10.11
N LEU A 278 23.76 -10.75 -11.24
CA LEU A 278 22.83 -11.14 -12.30
C LEU A 278 23.18 -12.54 -12.80
N SER A 279 22.17 -13.40 -12.94
CA SER A 279 22.36 -14.70 -13.59
C SER A 279 22.79 -14.47 -15.04
N LYS A 280 23.77 -15.26 -15.51
CA LYS A 280 24.28 -15.15 -16.89
C LYS A 280 23.22 -15.67 -17.87
N VAL A 281 22.32 -14.79 -18.30
CA VAL A 281 21.43 -15.03 -19.44
C VAL A 281 22.31 -15.39 -20.65
N ARG A 282 22.09 -16.57 -21.23
CA ARG A 282 22.88 -17.03 -22.38
C ARG A 282 22.46 -16.26 -23.63
N SER A 283 23.41 -15.51 -24.19
CA SER A 283 23.42 -15.03 -25.59
C SER A 283 22.09 -14.52 -26.16
N PHE A 284 21.86 -13.21 -26.08
CA PHE A 284 21.03 -12.52 -27.08
C PHE A 284 21.71 -12.58 -28.46
N SER A 285 20.92 -12.59 -29.54
CA SER A 285 21.42 -12.60 -30.94
C SER A 285 22.20 -11.31 -31.26
N PRO A 286 23.25 -11.35 -32.11
CA PRO A 286 24.19 -10.24 -32.25
C PRO A 286 23.70 -9.04 -33.10
N ASP A 287 22.48 -9.10 -33.63
CA ASP A 287 22.02 -8.23 -34.73
C ASP A 287 21.52 -6.83 -34.31
N TYR A 288 21.74 -6.42 -33.06
CA TYR A 288 21.34 -5.11 -32.53
C TYR A 288 22.54 -4.30 -32.03
N THR A 289 22.89 -3.25 -32.76
CA THR A 289 23.89 -2.25 -32.34
C THR A 289 23.37 -1.45 -31.14
N PHE A 290 24.13 -1.47 -30.04
CA PHE A 290 23.75 -0.82 -28.79
C PHE A 290 23.84 0.71 -28.90
N SER A 291 22.73 1.40 -28.61
CA SER A 291 22.75 2.75 -28.05
C SER A 291 22.64 2.69 -26.52
N ASN A 292 23.09 3.72 -25.81
CA ASN A 292 23.11 3.76 -24.34
C ASN A 292 21.73 4.06 -23.70
N GLU A 293 20.62 3.82 -24.43
CA GLU A 293 19.26 4.22 -24.04
C GLU A 293 18.36 3.03 -23.64
N ILE A 294 18.93 2.03 -22.95
CA ILE A 294 18.16 0.88 -22.44
C ILE A 294 17.35 1.30 -21.20
N GLY A 295 16.16 1.84 -21.44
CA GLY A 295 15.12 1.99 -20.43
C GLY A 295 14.56 0.61 -20.04
N PHE A 296 14.79 0.17 -18.81
CA PHE A 296 14.24 -1.07 -18.29
C PHE A 296 12.74 -0.94 -17.97
N PHE A 297 11.89 -1.36 -18.90
CA PHE A 297 10.44 -1.47 -18.68
C PHE A 297 10.06 -2.87 -18.22
N GLN A 298 9.78 -3.03 -16.92
CA GLN A 298 9.22 -4.26 -16.36
C GLN A 298 7.73 -4.07 -16.06
N ILE A 299 6.88 -4.46 -17.01
CA ILE A 299 5.43 -4.56 -16.80
C ILE A 299 5.14 -5.92 -16.17
N ALA A 300 4.93 -5.94 -14.86
CA ALA A 300 4.53 -7.16 -14.15
C ALA A 300 3.01 -7.34 -14.25
N HIS A 301 2.56 -8.16 -15.22
CA HIS A 301 1.17 -8.57 -15.33
C HIS A 301 1.04 -10.07 -15.04
N LYS A 302 -0.06 -10.47 -14.39
CA LYS A 302 -0.47 -11.87 -14.19
C LYS A 302 -0.85 -12.48 -15.54
N GLU A 303 -0.81 -13.81 -15.69
CA GLU A 303 -1.20 -14.48 -16.93
C GLU A 303 -2.70 -14.31 -17.24
N SER A 304 -3.02 -13.31 -18.05
CA SER A 304 -4.26 -13.23 -18.84
C SER A 304 -3.89 -12.78 -20.25
N SER A 305 -4.44 -13.46 -21.26
CA SER A 305 -3.89 -13.48 -22.62
C SER A 305 -4.24 -12.24 -23.45
N TYR A 306 -3.50 -11.14 -23.25
CA TYR A 306 -3.46 -10.05 -24.22
C TYR A 306 -2.61 -10.43 -25.44
N ASP A 307 -3.23 -10.58 -26.61
CA ASP A 307 -2.50 -10.70 -27.87
C ASP A 307 -1.90 -9.35 -28.30
N LEU A 308 -0.73 -9.07 -27.72
CA LEU A 308 0.05 -7.85 -27.94
C LEU A 308 0.51 -7.66 -29.40
N ASN A 309 0.36 -8.66 -30.28
CA ASN A 309 0.74 -8.53 -31.70
C ASN A 309 -0.15 -7.55 -32.47
N THR A 310 -1.38 -7.29 -32.01
CA THR A 310 -2.31 -6.34 -32.66
C THR A 310 -2.11 -4.89 -32.24
N ALA A 311 -1.55 -4.66 -31.04
CA ALA A 311 -1.23 -3.33 -30.54
C ALA A 311 0.08 -2.81 -31.17
N LYS A 312 -0.02 -2.02 -32.24
CA LYS A 312 1.13 -1.28 -32.78
C LYS A 312 1.63 -0.24 -31.78
N PHE A 313 2.57 -0.65 -30.91
CA PHE A 313 3.37 0.23 -30.04
C PHE A 313 4.35 1.10 -30.84
N ARG A 314 3.83 1.96 -31.72
CA ARG A 314 4.54 3.12 -32.27
C ARG A 314 3.97 4.36 -31.60
N ASN A 315 4.83 5.15 -30.95
CA ASN A 315 4.53 6.42 -30.29
C ASN A 315 3.65 6.33 -29.02
N VAL A 316 4.05 5.51 -28.03
CA VAL A 316 3.68 5.80 -26.63
C VAL A 316 4.52 6.99 -26.18
N SER A 317 3.89 8.16 -26.06
CA SER A 317 4.52 9.36 -25.50
C SER A 317 4.90 9.16 -24.03
N TYR A 318 5.99 9.80 -23.59
CA TYR A 318 6.36 9.95 -22.18
C TYR A 318 5.20 10.50 -21.32
N SER A 319 4.31 11.32 -21.90
CA SER A 319 3.10 11.85 -21.22
C SER A 319 1.99 10.83 -20.97
N ASN A 320 2.11 9.60 -21.49
CA ASN A 320 1.28 8.46 -21.07
C ASN A 320 2.00 7.58 -20.05
N LEU A 321 3.34 7.43 -20.14
CA LEU A 321 4.12 6.71 -19.13
C LEU A 321 4.00 7.36 -17.74
N SER A 322 3.98 8.69 -17.66
CA SER A 322 3.77 9.41 -16.39
C SER A 322 2.41 9.15 -15.73
N LYS A 323 1.37 8.80 -16.52
CA LYS A 323 0.07 8.37 -15.99
C LYS A 323 0.16 6.97 -15.38
N LEU A 324 0.88 6.05 -16.04
CA LEU A 324 1.14 4.70 -15.51
C LEU A 324 1.90 4.75 -14.18
N PHE A 325 2.91 5.60 -14.03
CA PHE A 325 3.86 5.56 -12.90
C PHE A 325 3.24 5.62 -11.49
N LEU A 326 2.05 6.20 -11.33
CA LEU A 326 1.33 6.26 -10.05
C LEU A 326 0.29 5.15 -9.86
N ILE A 327 -0.19 4.54 -10.96
CA ILE A 327 -0.99 3.31 -10.95
C ILE A 327 -0.07 2.09 -10.72
N PHE A 328 1.19 2.18 -11.18
CA PHE A 328 2.14 1.05 -11.23
C PHE A 328 2.69 0.61 -9.87
N TRP A 329 2.58 1.41 -8.81
CA TRP A 329 2.98 1.00 -7.46
C TRP A 329 1.94 0.16 -6.71
N VAL A 330 1.13 -0.60 -7.47
CA VAL A 330 0.42 -1.80 -7.01
C VAL A 330 1.27 -3.08 -7.23
N PHE A 331 2.36 -3.03 -8.01
CA PHE A 331 3.09 -4.23 -8.46
C PHE A 331 4.58 -4.35 -8.09
N LEU A 332 4.99 -5.58 -7.74
CA LEU A 332 6.32 -6.17 -7.99
C LEU A 332 6.28 -7.68 -7.67
N PHE A 333 6.81 -8.55 -8.56
CA PHE A 333 6.97 -10.02 -8.39
C PHE A 333 5.73 -10.91 -8.09
N PHE A 334 5.86 -12.21 -8.39
CA PHE A 334 5.02 -13.36 -8.00
C PHE A 334 5.84 -14.65 -8.24
N ASN A 335 5.96 -15.56 -7.26
CA ASN A 335 6.24 -16.99 -7.54
C ASN A 335 6.08 -17.89 -6.29
N HIS A 336 5.16 -18.87 -6.32
CA HIS A 336 5.43 -20.26 -5.92
C HIS A 336 4.22 -21.20 -6.11
N LYS A 337 4.51 -22.45 -6.54
CA LYS A 337 3.57 -23.60 -6.76
C LYS A 337 2.64 -23.36 -7.96
N THR A 338 2.75 -24.05 -9.09
CA THR A 338 2.86 -25.52 -9.28
C THR A 338 3.80 -25.92 -10.44
N PRO A 339 4.13 -27.22 -10.63
CA PRO A 339 5.05 -27.66 -11.69
C PRO A 339 4.34 -27.88 -13.04
N ILE A 340 4.76 -27.15 -14.07
CA ILE A 340 4.42 -27.42 -15.48
C ILE A 340 5.71 -27.51 -16.30
N THR A 341 5.78 -28.48 -17.21
CA THR A 341 6.96 -28.77 -18.02
C THR A 341 7.10 -27.80 -19.21
N HIS A 342 8.35 -27.44 -19.53
CA HIS A 342 8.75 -26.69 -20.73
C HIS A 342 8.21 -25.26 -20.92
N LEU A 343 8.75 -24.31 -20.14
CA LEU A 343 9.13 -22.99 -20.67
C LEU A 343 10.30 -22.41 -19.85
N ASN A 344 11.14 -21.57 -20.49
CA ASN A 344 12.45 -21.19 -19.94
C ASN A 344 12.38 -20.01 -18.94
N ASN A 345 13.17 -20.13 -17.87
CA ASN A 345 13.24 -19.17 -16.76
C ASN A 345 13.59 -17.74 -17.21
N TRP A 346 12.89 -16.75 -16.64
CA TRP A 346 13.33 -15.36 -16.60
C TRP A 346 13.57 -14.89 -15.16
N VAL A 347 14.55 -14.01 -15.03
CA VAL A 347 15.37 -13.66 -13.84
C VAL A 347 14.59 -13.36 -12.54
N THR A 348 15.16 -13.83 -11.41
CA THR A 348 14.79 -13.56 -10.00
C THR A 348 15.41 -12.29 -9.43
#